data_AF-A0A0Q5IZP1-F1
#
_entry.id   AF-A0A0Q5IZP1-F1
#
_cell.length_a   1.000
_cell.length_b   1.000
_cell.length_c   1.000
_cell.angle_alpha   90.00
_cell.angle_beta   90.00
_cell.angle_gamma   90.00
#
_symmetry.space_group_name_H-M   'P 1'
#
loop_
_entity.id
_entity.type
_entity.pdbx_description
1 polymer ?
#
loop_
_entity_poly.entity_id
_entity_poly.type
_entity_poly.pdbx_seq_one_letter_code
_entity_poly.pdbx_strand_id
1 'polypeptide(L)' 'MKFELSRPLLSVLGLLIGFGLYALANRLAEPWQSLLIGALFALLGAAAWVYGRGERWIQVLGALLFVYGLIRAFWLR' A
#
# COMPACT_ATOMS: atom_id res chain seq x y z
N MET A 1 -14.75 3.98 27.51
CA MET A 1 -14.00 3.90 26.23
C MET A 1 -12.56 3.55 26.56
N LYS A 2 -12.10 2.34 26.26
CA LYS A 2 -10.71 1.94 26.49
C LYS A 2 -9.90 2.57 25.35
N PHE A 3 -9.05 3.55 25.67
CA PHE A 3 -8.10 4.07 24.70
C PHE A 3 -7.08 2.97 24.41
N GLU A 4 -7.35 2.20 23.36
CA GLU A 4 -6.41 1.23 22.80
C GLU A 4 -5.27 2.02 22.15
N LEU A 5 -4.33 2.52 22.97
CA LEU A 5 -3.16 3.31 22.56
C LEU A 5 -2.33 2.61 21.47
N SER A 6 -2.47 1.28 21.38
CA SER A 6 -1.92 0.41 20.34
C SER A 6 -2.37 0.80 18.92
N ARG A 7 -3.63 1.22 18.71
CA ARG A 7 -4.14 1.60 17.38
C ARG A 7 -3.41 2.80 16.77
N PRO A 8 -3.33 3.97 17.44
CA PRO A 8 -2.62 5.11 16.89
C PRO A 8 -1.12 4.85 16.73
N LEU A 9 -0.48 4.08 17.63
CA LEU A 9 0.92 3.66 17.48
C LEU A 9 1.11 2.80 16.22
N LEU A 10 0.26 1.80 15.99
CA LEU A 10 0.29 0.99 14.78
C LEU A 10 0.04 1.81 13.52
N SER A 11 -0.86 2.81 13.57
CA SER A 11 -1.07 3.72 12.45
C SER A 11 0.17 4.56 12.14
N VAL A 12 0.83 5.12 13.16
CA VAL A 12 2.08 5.89 12.99
C VAL A 12 3.19 5.02 12.43
N LEU A 13 3.38 3.82 12.97
CA LEU A 13 4.39 2.87 12.49
C LEU A 13 4.11 2.46 11.04
N GLY A 14 2.86 2.16 10.71
CA GLY A 14 2.46 1.87 9.33
C GLY A 14 2.73 3.03 8.38
N LEU A 15 2.48 4.26 8.82
CA LEU A 15 2.79 5.47 8.05
C LEU A 15 4.30 5.59 7.81
N LEU A 16 5.10 5.49 8.86
CA LEU A 16 6.56 5.59 8.79
C LEU A 16 7.16 4.53 7.88
N ILE A 17 6.67 3.29 7.98
CA ILE A 17 7.09 2.19 7.11
C ILE A 17 6.70 2.50 5.65
N GLY A 18 5.47 2.93 5.40
CA GLY A 18 4.99 3.25 4.06
C GLY A 18 5.82 4.36 3.40
N PHE A 19 6.04 5.47 4.10
CA PHE A 19 6.86 6.58 3.60
C PHE A 19 8.33 6.17 3.42
N GLY A 20 8.89 5.40 4.36
CA GLY A 20 10.27 4.92 4.28
C GLY A 20 10.50 4.00 3.08
N LEU A 21 9.61 3.01 2.88
CA LEU A 21 9.68 2.10 1.74
C LEU A 21 9.50 2.84 0.42
N TYR A 22 8.57 3.79 0.33
CA TYR A 22 8.37 4.59 -0.87
C TYR A 22 9.61 5.44 -1.18
N ALA A 23 10.16 6.14 -0.19
CA ALA A 23 11.36 6.95 -0.37
C ALA A 23 12.58 6.12 -0.80
N LEU A 24 12.72 4.90 -0.25
CA LEU A 24 13.79 3.99 -0.64
C LEU A 24 13.61 3.48 -2.07
N ALA A 25 12.41 3.04 -2.44
CA ALA A 25 12.10 2.58 -3.78
C ALA A 25 12.30 3.70 -4.83
N ASN A 26 12.01 4.95 -4.47
CA ASN A 26 12.19 6.11 -5.32
C ASN A 26 13.65 6.47 -5.62
N ARG A 27 14.63 5.83 -4.96
CA ARG A 27 16.06 6.01 -5.24
C ARG A 27 16.59 5.04 -6.29
N LEU A 28 15.78 4.06 -6.69
CA LEU A 28 16.16 3.08 -7.70
C LEU A 28 16.01 3.70 -9.09
N ALA A 29 16.80 3.21 -10.04
CA ALA A 29 16.60 3.55 -11.44
C ALA A 29 15.41 2.78 -12.03
N GLU A 30 14.83 3.30 -13.12
CA GLU A 30 13.90 2.52 -13.93
C GLU A 30 14.60 1.27 -14.51
N PRO A 31 13.88 0.15 -14.64
CA PRO A 31 12.46 -0.08 -14.36
C PRO A 31 12.16 -0.51 -12.92
N TRP A 32 13.19 -0.71 -12.10
CA TRP A 32 13.07 -1.28 -10.75
C TRP A 32 12.26 -0.39 -9.80
N GLN A 33 12.36 0.93 -9.95
CA GLN A 33 11.53 1.89 -9.24
C GLN A 33 10.03 1.63 -9.47
N SER A 34 9.60 1.63 -10.73
CA SER A 34 8.20 1.44 -11.11
C SER A 34 7.68 0.05 -10.72
N LEU A 35 8.51 -1.00 -10.87
CA LEU A 35 8.20 -2.35 -10.40
C LEU A 35 7.99 -2.44 -8.88
N LEU A 36 8.93 -1.91 -8.08
CA LEU A 36 8.84 -1.99 -6.62
C LEU A 36 7.71 -1.15 -6.06
N ILE A 37 7.51 0.07 -6.58
CA ILE A 37 6.39 0.91 -6.14
C ILE A 37 5.06 0.26 -6.54
N GLY A 38 4.96 -0.26 -7.77
CA GLY A 38 3.78 -0.99 -8.21
C GLY A 38 3.48 -2.22 -7.34
N ALA A 39 4.50 -3.00 -7.01
CA ALA A 39 4.37 -4.16 -6.12
C ALA A 39 3.92 -3.77 -4.70
N LEU A 40 4.45 -2.70 -4.13
CA LEU A 40 4.04 -2.19 -2.82
C LEU A 40 2.57 -1.77 -2.82
N PHE A 41 2.11 -1.06 -3.86
CA PHE A 41 0.69 -0.70 -4.00
C PHE A 41 -0.20 -1.92 -4.22
N ALA A 42 0.26 -2.92 -4.97
CA ALA A 42 -0.46 -4.17 -5.17
C ALA A 42 -0.62 -4.92 -3.84
N LEU A 43 0.45 -5.10 -3.08
CA LEU A 43 0.40 -5.75 -1.77
C LEU A 43 -0.50 -4.99 -0.79
N LEU A 44 -0.44 -3.66 -0.78
CA LEU A 44 -1.32 -2.81 0.03
C LEU A 44 -2.79 -2.99 -0.34
N GLY A 45 -3.11 -3.00 -1.63
CA GLY A 45 -4.47 -3.22 -2.13
C GLY A 45 -5.01 -4.60 -1.77
N ALA A 46 -4.17 -5.64 -1.91
CA ALA A 46 -4.52 -7.01 -1.51
C ALA A 46 -4.76 -7.12 0.01
N ALA A 47 -3.90 -6.51 0.81
CA ALA A 47 -4.05 -6.48 2.27
C ALA A 47 -5.33 -5.71 2.67
N ALA A 48 -5.62 -4.57 2.03
CA ALA A 48 -6.83 -3.79 2.27
C ALA A 48 -8.09 -4.57 1.90
N TRP A 49 -8.07 -5.33 0.80
CA TRP A 49 -9.18 -6.20 0.41
C TRP A 49 -9.47 -7.28 1.45
N VAL A 50 -8.43 -7.94 1.97
CA VAL A 50 -8.56 -8.98 3.01
C VAL A 50 -9.04 -8.38 4.33
N TYR A 51 -8.46 -7.24 4.75
CA TYR A 51 -8.84 -6.54 5.97
C TYR A 51 -10.29 -6.02 5.90
N GLY A 52 -10.67 -5.44 4.77
CA GLY A 52 -11.97 -4.84 4.50
C GLY A 52 -13.07 -5.83 4.12
N ARG A 53 -12.93 -7.14 4.35
CA ARG A 53 -13.91 -8.15 3.91
C ARG A 53 -15.36 -7.92 4.41
N GLY A 54 -15.55 -7.12 5.46
CA GLY A 54 -16.87 -6.69 5.94
C GLY A 54 -17.39 -5.37 5.35
N GLU A 55 -16.56 -4.60 4.65
CA GLU A 55 -16.86 -3.21 4.28
C GLU A 55 -16.58 -2.96 2.79
N ARG A 56 -17.66 -2.84 2.00
CA ARG A 56 -17.58 -2.70 0.53
C ARG A 56 -16.70 -1.54 0.08
N TRP A 57 -16.70 -0.43 0.81
CA TRP A 57 -15.88 0.73 0.48
C TRP A 57 -14.38 0.41 0.52
N ILE A 58 -13.93 -0.30 1.57
CA ILE A 58 -12.52 -0.69 1.73
C ILE A 58 -12.12 -1.72 0.67
N GLN A 59 -13.02 -2.62 0.30
CA GLN A 59 -12.78 -3.56 -0.81
C GLN A 59 -12.59 -2.84 -2.13
N VAL A 60 -13.48 -1.92 -2.49
CA VAL A 60 -13.36 -1.15 -3.74
C VAL A 60 -12.04 -0.38 -3.76
N LEU A 61 -11.66 0.28 -2.67
CA LEU A 61 -10.36 0.93 -2.54
C LEU A 61 -9.18 -0.05 -2.69
N GLY A 62 -9.26 -1.22 -2.04
CA GLY A 62 -8.24 -2.26 -2.13
C GLY A 62 -8.05 -2.77 -3.56
N ALA A 63 -9.15 -3.01 -4.29
CA ALA A 63 -9.09 -3.41 -5.69
C ALA A 63 -8.51 -2.31 -6.58
N LEU A 64 -8.90 -1.05 -6.38
CA LEU A 64 -8.34 0.07 -7.14
C LEU A 64 -6.84 0.20 -6.92
N LEU A 65 -6.38 0.11 -5.66
CA LEU A 65 -4.96 0.14 -5.32
C LEU A 65 -4.20 -1.04 -5.92
N PHE A 66 -4.81 -2.23 -5.91
CA PHE A 66 -4.23 -3.43 -6.48
C PHE A 66 -4.01 -3.29 -7.99
N VAL A 67 -5.07 -2.89 -8.70
CA VAL A 67 -5.04 -2.69 -10.15
C VAL A 67 -4.05 -1.59 -10.52
N TYR A 68 -4.07 -0.45 -9.81
CA TYR A 68 -3.11 0.62 -10.03
C TYR A 68 -1.66 0.14 -9.84
N GLY A 69 -1.38 -0.61 -8.78
CA GLY A 69 -0.06 -1.18 -8.52
C GLY A 69 0.43 -2.07 -9.66
N LEU A 70 -0.44 -2.93 -10.20
CA LEU A 70 -0.10 -3.78 -11.35
C LEU A 70 0.14 -2.95 -12.63
N ILE A 71 -0.73 -1.99 -12.94
CA ILE A 71 -0.55 -1.14 -14.12
C ILE A 71 0.76 -0.36 -14.00
N ARG A 72 1.10 0.15 -12.81
CA ARG A 72 2.36 0.84 -12.59
C ARG A 72 3.58 -0.05 -12.69
N ALA A 73 3.49 -1.30 -12.23
CA ALA A 73 4.60 -2.24 -12.33
C ALA A 73 4.94 -2.60 -13.78
N PHE A 74 3.93 -2.76 -14.65
CA PHE A 74 4.12 -3.35 -15.98
C PHE A 74 3.96 -2.36 -17.16
N TRP A 75 3.16 -1.30 -17.00
CA TRP A 75 2.80 -0.38 -18.10
C TRP A 75 3.29 1.05 -17.91
N LEU A 76 3.25 1.61 -16.69
CA LEU A 76 3.82 2.94 -16.43
C LEU A 76 5.28 2.78 -16.02
N ARG A 77 6.18 2.92 -17.01
CA ARG A 77 7.62 2.97 -16.79
C ARG A 77 7.95 4.38 -16.33
#